data_AF-A0A9D0L5U9-F1
#
_entry.id   AF-A0A9D0L5U9-F1
#
_cell.length_a   1.000
_cell.length_b   1.000
_cell.length_c   1.000
_cell.angle_alpha   90.00
_cell.angle_beta   90.00
_cell.angle_gamma   90.00
#
_symmetry.space_group_name_H-M   'P 1'
#
loop_
_entity.id
_entity.type
_entity.pdbx_description
1 polymer ?
#
loop_
_entity_poly.entity_id
_entity_poly.type
_entity_poly.pdbx_seq_one_letter_code
_entity_poly.pdbx_strand_id
1 'polypeptide(L)'
;MTATSNKRAAAPPAGAVTLVALKVIPYTLPLADALVTANGRMTHRHGFLVCLDDRAGRRGWGDAAPWPGFGSDHQTVMLQLGALAADMGALAGARIDTTAAVTRLLSSLELAVEVRFALELAALDLLGQWRDVSLAWLLHGENHRPTVSSQQLYRRGHTGGAAWQKVKVAAAPLAHDIARVKEIRALVPAGAQIKVDANGGWSLPQAVAAVPALAQLGVTAIEQPLPTSAAMAAWRTLKTIATKHGVKLLADESITDANALRRFASANALDGVVLKPMFLGGVLPALSLARQAQALNLNVCITNALESAVGRAGALHLASGFDGVHGLGSRLARDFATLAPSRGVVLLPAGAGLGMSIDAIALRGAVPQPVVSSHDDYALPHPVRSAASAHPNRTALVAGATTINYEALSAQVALRASALRLRGVRAGMTVAIDGPYNAAWVTLFHALGWLGAAVAPVPPKLPLDQRSAWLRAVGAEAEIDSDSEWQADEPATERFWPLDEPRLVLCTSGTTALPKVVSLTSGQLVFSAFGSALRLEHHQQDRWLCCLPLHHIGGLSILI
;
A
#
# COMPACT_ATOMS: atom_id res chain seq x y z
N MET A 1 18.10 33.80 -15.54
CA MET A 1 17.49 34.60 -14.46
C MET A 1 16.12 35.05 -14.95
N THR A 2 15.07 34.31 -14.60
CA THR A 2 13.68 34.78 -14.71
C THR A 2 13.21 35.00 -13.29
N ALA A 3 13.02 36.26 -12.92
CA ALA A 3 12.54 36.65 -11.61
C ALA A 3 11.13 36.07 -11.41
N THR A 4 11.01 35.02 -10.61
CA THR A 4 9.74 34.62 -10.01
C THR A 4 9.34 35.73 -9.05
N SER A 5 8.36 36.55 -9.43
CA SER A 5 7.79 37.54 -8.52
C SER A 5 7.24 36.80 -7.29
N ASN A 6 7.86 36.98 -6.13
CA ASN A 6 7.25 36.64 -4.85
C ASN A 6 6.01 37.53 -4.71
N LYS A 7 4.85 37.06 -5.19
CA LYS A 7 3.56 37.65 -4.81
C LYS A 7 3.48 37.55 -3.29
N ARG A 8 3.38 38.70 -2.59
CA ARG A 8 2.86 38.71 -1.21
C ARG A 8 1.54 37.97 -1.22
N ALA A 9 1.34 37.04 -0.29
CA ALA A 9 0.05 36.37 -0.20
C ALA A 9 -1.00 37.44 0.11
N ALA A 10 -2.04 37.52 -0.71
CA ALA A 10 -3.20 38.32 -0.38
C ALA A 10 -3.81 37.79 0.92
N ALA A 11 -4.56 38.63 1.65
CA ALA A 11 -5.35 38.14 2.77
C ALA A 11 -6.18 36.92 2.32
N PRO A 12 -6.32 35.87 3.15
CA PRO A 12 -7.05 34.68 2.75
C PRO A 12 -8.44 35.06 2.27
N PRO A 13 -8.98 34.42 1.21
CA PRO A 13 -10.31 34.74 0.72
C PRO A 13 -11.34 34.59 1.84
N ALA A 14 -12.45 35.31 1.76
CA ALA A 14 -13.57 35.07 2.67
C ALA A 14 -14.14 33.66 2.42
N GLY A 15 -14.39 32.90 3.50
CA GLY A 15 -15.01 31.57 3.43
C GLY A 15 -14.04 30.42 3.71
N ALA A 16 -14.31 29.27 3.08
CA ALA A 16 -13.54 28.04 3.24
C ALA A 16 -13.73 27.12 2.02
N VAL A 17 -12.78 26.22 1.77
CA VAL A 17 -12.98 25.06 0.90
C VAL A 17 -14.10 24.22 1.51
N THR A 18 -15.11 23.85 0.71
CA THR A 18 -16.20 22.96 1.15
C THR A 18 -16.17 21.73 0.28
N LEU A 19 -15.85 20.56 0.86
CA LEU A 19 -15.72 19.31 0.12
C LEU A 19 -17.09 18.81 -0.35
N VAL A 20 -17.19 18.37 -1.61
CA VAL A 20 -18.45 17.91 -2.21
C VAL A 20 -18.36 16.57 -2.91
N ALA A 21 -17.15 16.13 -3.31
CA ALA A 21 -16.97 14.80 -3.90
C ALA A 21 -15.58 14.25 -3.59
N LEU A 22 -15.49 12.92 -3.54
CA LEU A 22 -14.27 12.14 -3.47
C LEU A 22 -14.26 11.16 -4.64
N LYS A 23 -13.18 11.16 -5.41
CA LYS A 23 -12.93 10.16 -6.46
C LYS A 23 -11.66 9.40 -6.14
N VAL A 24 -11.71 8.10 -6.36
CA VAL A 24 -10.58 7.18 -6.19
C VAL A 24 -10.28 6.56 -7.55
N ILE A 25 -9.03 6.68 -7.97
CA ILE A 25 -8.57 6.21 -9.27
C ILE A 25 -7.41 5.24 -9.05
N PRO A 26 -7.62 3.92 -9.16
CA PRO A 26 -6.52 2.96 -9.07
C PRO A 26 -5.54 3.17 -10.22
N TYR A 27 -4.27 2.89 -9.98
CA TYR A 27 -3.22 3.01 -10.99
C TYR A 27 -2.20 1.87 -10.94
N THR A 28 -1.57 1.64 -12.09
CA THR A 28 -0.37 0.82 -12.26
C THR A 28 0.67 1.58 -13.07
N LEU A 29 1.77 1.97 -12.43
CA LEU A 29 2.86 2.72 -13.05
C LEU A 29 4.10 1.83 -13.22
N PRO A 30 4.62 1.63 -14.43
CA PRO A 30 5.80 0.79 -14.65
C PRO A 30 7.05 1.45 -14.07
N LEU A 31 7.94 0.62 -13.50
CA LEU A 31 9.28 1.04 -13.12
C LEU A 31 10.18 1.09 -14.36
N ALA A 32 11.13 2.04 -14.39
CA ALA A 32 12.15 2.11 -15.43
C ALA A 32 13.08 0.89 -15.41
N ASP A 33 13.32 0.35 -14.22
CA ASP A 33 14.07 -0.88 -13.98
C ASP A 33 13.36 -1.67 -12.88
N ALA A 34 13.34 -3.00 -13.00
CA ALA A 34 12.78 -3.86 -11.96
C ALA A 34 13.51 -3.67 -10.62
N LEU A 35 12.76 -3.53 -9.53
CA LEU A 35 13.30 -3.42 -8.20
C LEU A 35 13.22 -4.78 -7.51
N VAL A 36 14.37 -5.34 -7.12
CA VAL A 36 14.42 -6.54 -6.29
C VAL A 36 14.40 -6.10 -4.82
N THR A 37 13.43 -6.60 -4.07
CA THR A 37 13.27 -6.35 -2.62
C THR A 37 13.24 -7.69 -1.88
N ALA A 38 13.24 -7.66 -0.55
CA ALA A 38 13.01 -8.86 0.26
C ALA A 38 11.64 -9.53 -0.05
N ASN A 39 10.67 -8.76 -0.54
CA ASN A 39 9.31 -9.21 -0.87
C ASN A 39 9.16 -9.60 -2.35
N GLY A 40 10.26 -9.82 -3.06
CA GLY A 40 10.27 -10.25 -4.45
C GLY A 40 10.65 -9.15 -5.44
N ARG A 41 10.46 -9.47 -6.72
CA ARG A 41 10.78 -8.60 -7.86
C ARG A 41 9.56 -7.76 -8.22
N MET A 42 9.71 -6.44 -8.15
CA MET A 42 8.68 -5.47 -8.50
C MET A 42 9.01 -4.84 -9.86
N THR A 43 8.08 -4.89 -10.80
CA THR A 43 8.18 -4.26 -12.13
C THR A 43 7.22 -3.08 -12.27
N HIS A 44 6.17 -3.04 -11.44
CA HIS A 44 5.16 -1.99 -11.43
C HIS A 44 4.91 -1.47 -10.03
N ARG A 45 4.46 -0.23 -9.95
CA ARG A 45 3.96 0.40 -8.74
C ARG A 45 2.45 0.49 -8.81
N HIS A 46 1.78 -0.10 -7.83
CA HIS A 46 0.32 -0.06 -7.68
C HIS A 46 -0.06 0.95 -6.61
N GLY A 47 -1.17 1.66 -6.79
CA GLY A 47 -1.69 2.63 -5.83
C GLY A 47 -2.99 3.25 -6.29
N PHE A 48 -3.40 4.32 -5.62
CA PHE A 48 -4.66 5.01 -5.84
C PHE A 48 -4.42 6.51 -5.82
N LEU A 49 -4.81 7.21 -6.88
CA LEU A 49 -4.98 8.66 -6.82
C LEU A 49 -6.31 8.98 -6.13
N VAL A 50 -6.25 9.93 -5.23
CA VAL A 50 -7.40 10.49 -4.52
C VAL A 50 -7.64 11.90 -5.04
N CYS A 51 -8.86 12.20 -5.49
CA CYS A 51 -9.26 13.53 -5.94
C CYS A 51 -10.42 14.01 -5.08
N LEU A 52 -10.20 15.10 -4.35
CA LEU A 52 -11.26 15.81 -3.64
C LEU A 52 -11.73 16.99 -4.48
N ASP A 53 -13.03 17.07 -4.72
CA ASP A 53 -13.64 18.21 -5.38
C ASP A 53 -14.27 19.13 -4.31
N ASP A 54 -14.17 20.44 -4.51
CA ASP A 54 -14.85 21.42 -3.68
C ASP A 54 -16.06 22.06 -4.38
N ARG A 55 -16.89 22.77 -3.62
CA ARG A 55 -18.12 23.41 -4.13
C ARG A 55 -17.86 24.45 -5.23
N ALA A 56 -16.64 24.98 -5.33
CA ALA A 56 -16.25 25.93 -6.38
C ALA A 56 -15.70 25.22 -7.64
N GLY A 57 -15.69 23.88 -7.66
CA GLY A 57 -15.18 23.08 -8.77
C GLY A 57 -13.66 22.93 -8.80
N ARG A 58 -12.94 23.34 -7.75
CA ARG A 58 -11.51 23.05 -7.61
C ARG A 58 -11.30 21.57 -7.29
N ARG A 59 -10.13 21.06 -7.62
CA ARG A 59 -9.75 19.65 -7.45
C ARG A 59 -8.41 19.55 -6.76
N GLY A 60 -8.35 18.90 -5.61
CA GLY A 60 -7.11 18.60 -4.93
C GLY A 60 -6.73 17.14 -5.07
N TRP A 61 -5.45 16.89 -5.26
CA TRP A 61 -4.91 15.56 -5.53
C TRP A 61 -4.09 14.99 -4.38
N GLY A 62 -4.28 13.70 -4.15
CA GLY A 62 -3.55 12.89 -3.19
C GLY A 62 -3.16 11.54 -3.78
N ASP A 63 -2.26 10.85 -3.09
CA ASP A 63 -1.69 9.59 -3.54
C ASP A 63 -1.62 8.59 -2.38
N ALA A 64 -2.23 7.42 -2.55
CA ALA A 64 -2.14 6.29 -1.65
C ALA A 64 -1.43 5.14 -2.34
N ALA A 65 -0.18 4.90 -1.96
CA ALA A 65 0.67 3.87 -2.55
C ALA A 65 1.11 2.88 -1.45
N PRO A 66 0.32 1.84 -1.13
CA PRO A 66 0.68 0.84 -0.11
C PRO A 66 1.93 0.05 -0.52
N TRP A 67 2.81 -0.26 0.42
CA TRP A 67 4.06 -0.97 0.16
C TRP A 67 4.06 -2.35 0.84
N PRO A 68 4.32 -3.47 0.13
CA PRO A 68 4.35 -4.77 0.76
C PRO A 68 5.32 -4.83 1.95
N GLY A 69 4.84 -5.23 3.12
CA GLY A 69 5.63 -5.34 4.36
C GLY A 69 5.92 -4.01 5.08
N PHE A 70 5.32 -2.89 4.65
CA PHE A 70 5.42 -1.61 5.34
C PHE A 70 4.08 -0.86 5.29
N GLY A 71 3.60 -0.38 6.44
CA GLY A 71 2.31 0.33 6.51
C GLY A 71 1.12 -0.62 6.38
N SER A 72 0.06 -0.20 5.68
CA SER A 72 -1.11 -1.05 5.42
C SER A 72 -0.97 -1.82 4.11
N ASP A 73 -1.57 -3.02 4.06
CA ASP A 73 -1.60 -3.81 2.83
C ASP A 73 -2.52 -3.15 1.76
N HIS A 74 -2.35 -3.58 0.50
CA HIS A 74 -3.07 -2.99 -0.62
C HIS A 74 -4.59 -3.14 -0.52
N GLN A 75 -5.10 -4.23 0.06
CA GLN A 75 -6.54 -4.47 0.19
C GLN A 75 -7.13 -3.55 1.25
N THR A 76 -6.49 -3.42 2.40
CA THR A 76 -6.92 -2.48 3.45
C THR A 76 -7.07 -1.07 2.88
N VAL A 77 -6.08 -0.58 2.13
CA VAL A 77 -6.13 0.74 1.48
C VAL A 77 -7.26 0.81 0.44
N MET A 78 -7.38 -0.21 -0.41
CA MET A 78 -8.41 -0.29 -1.45
C MET A 78 -9.83 -0.26 -0.86
N LEU A 79 -10.09 -1.10 0.14
CA LEU A 79 -11.41 -1.23 0.77
C LEU A 79 -11.80 0.06 1.47
N GLN A 80 -10.86 0.67 2.21
CA GLN A 80 -11.13 1.90 2.92
C GLN A 80 -11.37 3.08 1.97
N LEU A 81 -10.59 3.21 0.89
CA LEU A 81 -10.84 4.21 -0.14
C LEU A 81 -12.14 3.97 -0.89
N GLY A 82 -12.48 2.71 -1.18
CA GLY A 82 -13.74 2.33 -1.81
C GLY A 82 -14.95 2.69 -0.96
N ALA A 83 -14.89 2.43 0.35
CA ALA A 83 -15.92 2.83 1.30
C ALA A 83 -16.10 4.35 1.34
N LEU A 84 -15.00 5.11 1.43
CA LEU A 84 -15.04 6.57 1.42
C LEU A 84 -15.56 7.17 0.11
N ALA A 85 -15.26 6.53 -1.03
CA ALA A 85 -15.76 6.97 -2.34
C ALA A 85 -17.26 6.68 -2.50
N ALA A 86 -17.77 5.62 -1.87
CA ALA A 86 -19.19 5.29 -1.86
C ALA A 86 -19.98 6.19 -0.91
N ASP A 87 -19.42 6.45 0.28
CA ASP A 87 -19.94 7.39 1.27
C ASP A 87 -18.79 8.19 1.90
N MET A 88 -18.79 9.49 1.63
CA MET A 88 -17.79 10.41 2.17
C MET A 88 -17.91 10.62 3.68
N GLY A 89 -19.05 10.29 4.29
CA GLY A 89 -19.30 10.47 5.72
C GLY A 89 -18.94 11.88 6.18
N ALA A 90 -18.07 11.99 7.19
CA ALA A 90 -17.64 13.26 7.76
C ALA A 90 -16.84 14.16 6.77
N LEU A 91 -16.37 13.64 5.64
CA LEU A 91 -15.73 14.44 4.60
C LEU A 91 -16.76 15.27 3.80
N ALA A 92 -18.01 14.80 3.67
CA ALA A 92 -19.03 15.50 2.90
C ALA A 92 -19.40 16.83 3.57
N GLY A 93 -19.28 17.95 2.83
CA GLY A 93 -19.57 19.28 3.36
C GLY A 93 -18.54 19.81 4.37
N ALA A 94 -17.46 19.08 4.64
CA ALA A 94 -16.41 19.53 5.53
C ALA A 94 -15.80 20.85 5.04
N ARG A 95 -15.61 21.80 5.98
CA ARG A 95 -15.07 23.12 5.72
C ARG A 95 -13.60 23.19 6.11
N ILE A 96 -12.75 23.51 5.14
CA ILE A 96 -11.30 23.62 5.30
C ILE A 96 -10.87 25.05 4.97
N ASP A 97 -10.43 25.78 5.99
CA ASP A 97 -9.91 27.14 5.87
C ASP A 97 -8.44 27.26 6.31
N THR A 98 -7.91 26.23 6.99
CA THR A 98 -6.60 26.19 7.63
C THR A 98 -6.03 24.78 7.61
N THR A 99 -4.71 24.65 7.79
CA THR A 99 -4.05 23.34 7.96
C THR A 99 -4.53 22.64 9.23
N ALA A 100 -4.85 23.39 10.29
CA ALA A 100 -5.43 22.86 11.52
C ALA A 100 -6.83 22.26 11.30
N ALA A 101 -7.65 22.84 10.41
CA ALA A 101 -8.93 22.27 10.02
C ALA A 101 -8.76 20.92 9.31
N VAL A 102 -7.76 20.80 8.42
CA VAL A 102 -7.41 19.50 7.80
C VAL A 102 -7.04 18.46 8.84
N THR A 103 -6.13 18.79 9.77
CA THR A 103 -5.73 17.87 10.85
C THR A 103 -6.93 17.45 11.68
N ARG A 104 -7.81 18.37 12.06
CA ARG A 104 -9.01 18.07 12.87
C ARG A 104 -9.96 17.12 12.14
N LEU A 105 -10.23 17.39 10.87
CA LEU A 105 -11.10 16.55 10.03
C LEU A 105 -10.57 15.11 9.92
N LEU A 106 -9.28 14.93 9.69
CA LEU A 106 -8.73 13.60 9.50
C LEU A 106 -8.48 12.86 10.81
N SER A 107 -8.25 13.57 11.91
CA SER A 107 -8.11 12.94 13.24
C SER A 107 -9.41 12.42 13.83
N SER A 108 -10.58 12.80 13.30
CA SER A 108 -11.86 12.18 13.66
C SER A 108 -12.17 10.89 12.89
N LEU A 109 -11.27 10.46 12.01
CA LEU A 109 -11.43 9.28 11.16
C LEU A 109 -10.37 8.24 11.51
N GLU A 110 -10.77 6.98 11.64
CA GLU A 110 -9.83 5.85 11.74
C GLU A 110 -9.36 5.48 10.34
N LEU A 111 -8.15 5.90 9.97
CA LEU A 111 -7.61 5.77 8.61
C LEU A 111 -6.28 5.01 8.61
N ALA A 112 -6.11 4.10 7.65
CA ALA A 112 -4.79 3.59 7.27
C ALA A 112 -3.87 4.76 6.89
N VAL A 113 -2.57 4.63 7.16
CA VAL A 113 -1.62 5.76 7.05
C VAL A 113 -1.53 6.28 5.61
N GLU A 114 -1.61 5.40 4.62
CA GLU A 114 -1.60 5.76 3.20
C GLU A 114 -2.89 6.47 2.78
N VAL A 115 -4.03 6.02 3.30
CA VAL A 115 -5.34 6.66 3.07
C VAL A 115 -5.37 8.06 3.67
N ARG A 116 -4.88 8.18 4.91
CA ARG A 116 -4.75 9.46 5.61
C ARG A 116 -3.82 10.40 4.84
N PHE A 117 -2.66 9.92 4.39
CA PHE A 117 -1.73 10.71 3.59
C PHE A 117 -2.37 11.22 2.30
N ALA A 118 -3.09 10.37 1.57
CA ALA A 118 -3.76 10.75 0.34
C ALA A 118 -4.84 11.81 0.56
N LEU A 119 -5.71 11.63 1.56
CA LEU A 119 -6.75 12.61 1.89
C LEU A 119 -6.16 13.93 2.40
N GLU A 120 -5.13 13.88 3.25
CA GLU A 120 -4.46 15.08 3.75
C GLU A 120 -3.83 15.87 2.61
N LEU A 121 -3.12 15.18 1.71
CA LEU A 121 -2.47 15.82 0.58
C LEU A 121 -3.48 16.48 -0.37
N ALA A 122 -4.59 15.79 -0.69
CA ALA A 122 -5.66 16.34 -1.51
C ALA A 122 -6.35 17.56 -0.87
N ALA A 123 -6.60 17.50 0.45
CA ALA A 123 -7.17 18.61 1.20
C ALA A 123 -6.24 19.83 1.26
N LEU A 124 -4.94 19.59 1.43
CA LEU A 124 -3.93 20.64 1.43
C LEU A 124 -3.71 21.26 0.03
N ASP A 125 -3.81 20.46 -1.01
CA ASP A 125 -3.79 20.94 -2.40
C ASP A 125 -4.96 21.90 -2.66
N LEU A 126 -6.19 21.51 -2.29
CA LEU A 126 -7.36 22.40 -2.34
C LEU A 126 -7.17 23.68 -1.52
N LEU A 127 -6.63 23.56 -0.30
CA LEU A 127 -6.39 24.72 0.57
C LEU A 127 -5.38 25.69 -0.06
N GLY A 128 -4.33 25.17 -0.69
CA GLY A 128 -3.33 25.97 -1.40
C GLY A 128 -3.93 26.67 -2.62
N GLN A 129 -4.72 25.94 -3.42
CA GLN A 129 -5.46 26.49 -4.55
C GLN A 129 -6.45 27.59 -4.13
N TRP A 130 -7.21 27.36 -3.05
CA TRP A 130 -8.15 28.35 -2.52
C TRP A 130 -7.45 29.62 -2.06
N ARG A 131 -6.27 29.51 -1.46
CA ARG A 131 -5.46 30.65 -0.99
C ARG A 131 -4.54 31.26 -2.07
N ASP A 132 -4.50 30.71 -3.28
CA ASP A 132 -3.55 31.07 -4.34
C ASP A 132 -2.07 31.02 -3.88
N VAL A 133 -1.71 29.99 -3.10
CA VAL A 133 -0.34 29.77 -2.59
C VAL A 133 0.08 28.33 -2.76
N SER A 134 1.39 28.09 -2.89
CA SER A 134 1.92 26.72 -2.99
C SER A 134 1.78 25.97 -1.67
N LEU A 135 1.82 24.64 -1.73
CA LEU A 135 1.83 23.80 -0.55
C LEU A 135 3.05 24.11 0.34
N ALA A 136 4.22 24.33 -0.26
CA ALA A 136 5.42 24.73 0.50
C ALA A 136 5.21 26.03 1.28
N TRP A 137 4.48 26.99 0.72
CA TRP A 137 4.08 28.21 1.42
C TRP A 137 3.16 27.91 2.61
N LEU A 138 2.16 27.02 2.44
CA LEU A 138 1.29 26.62 3.55
C LEU A 138 2.05 25.96 4.70
N LEU A 139 3.09 25.19 4.37
CA LEU A 139 3.88 24.45 5.34
C LEU A 139 4.89 25.35 6.06
N HIS A 140 5.56 26.25 5.32
CA HIS A 140 6.76 26.94 5.79
C HIS A 140 6.67 28.48 5.81
N GLY A 141 5.62 29.08 5.23
CA GLY A 141 5.42 30.52 5.13
C GLY A 141 6.10 31.20 3.93
N GLU A 142 6.07 32.55 3.90
CA GLU A 142 6.46 33.39 2.76
C GLU A 142 7.93 33.31 2.34
N ASN A 143 8.86 33.03 3.26
CA ASN A 143 10.30 33.14 3.02
C ASN A 143 10.94 31.87 2.42
N HIS A 144 10.12 31.03 1.80
CA HIS A 144 10.52 29.68 1.48
C HIS A 144 11.24 29.53 0.12
N ARG A 145 12.28 28.68 0.06
CA ARG A 145 13.08 28.46 -1.15
C ARG A 145 12.39 27.46 -2.10
N PRO A 146 12.32 27.74 -3.42
CA PRO A 146 11.60 26.90 -4.38
C PRO A 146 12.39 25.67 -4.88
N THR A 147 13.52 25.32 -4.26
CA THR A 147 14.46 24.31 -4.80
C THR A 147 14.78 23.23 -3.78
N VAL A 148 14.69 21.96 -4.20
CA VAL A 148 15.09 20.79 -3.38
C VAL A 148 16.20 20.03 -4.10
N SER A 149 17.30 19.76 -3.41
CA SER A 149 18.29 18.79 -3.90
C SER A 149 17.67 17.39 -3.88
N SER A 150 17.46 16.80 -5.06
CA SER A 150 16.83 15.49 -5.21
C SER A 150 17.84 14.47 -5.73
N GLN A 151 17.96 13.34 -5.04
CA GLN A 151 19.00 12.37 -5.37
C GLN A 151 18.49 11.23 -6.24
N GLN A 152 19.38 10.74 -7.10
CA GLN A 152 19.19 9.50 -7.84
C GLN A 152 20.01 8.38 -7.18
N LEU A 153 19.48 7.17 -7.24
CA LEU A 153 20.23 5.96 -6.95
C LEU A 153 21.19 5.69 -8.12
N TYR A 154 22.41 5.26 -7.82
CA TYR A 154 23.41 4.95 -8.83
C TYR A 154 22.87 3.89 -9.77
N ARG A 155 22.81 4.20 -11.07
CA ARG A 155 22.74 3.21 -12.15
C ARG A 155 24.11 3.19 -12.82
N ARG A 156 24.64 2.00 -13.10
CA ARG A 156 25.83 1.86 -13.95
C ARG A 156 25.63 2.68 -15.24
N GLY A 157 26.55 3.58 -15.55
CA GLY A 157 26.51 4.43 -16.76
C GLY A 157 25.97 5.86 -16.60
N HIS A 158 25.58 6.31 -15.40
CA HIS A 158 25.22 7.72 -15.16
C HIS A 158 26.44 8.56 -14.73
N THR A 159 26.87 9.49 -15.57
CA THR A 159 28.04 10.39 -15.35
C THR A 159 27.66 11.85 -14.99
N GLY A 160 26.40 12.11 -14.62
CA GLY A 160 25.91 13.48 -14.42
C GLY A 160 25.83 13.94 -12.95
N GLY A 161 26.71 14.85 -12.54
CA GLY A 161 26.46 15.99 -11.62
C GLY A 161 25.94 15.77 -10.18
N ALA A 162 25.64 14.57 -9.73
CA ALA A 162 25.11 14.36 -8.38
C ALA A 162 26.19 14.57 -7.31
N ALA A 163 25.99 15.54 -6.42
CA ALA A 163 26.87 15.80 -5.27
C ALA A 163 26.83 14.68 -4.20
N TRP A 164 25.89 13.73 -4.31
CA TRP A 164 25.62 12.70 -3.31
C TRP A 164 25.12 11.39 -3.93
N GLN A 165 25.51 10.27 -3.34
CA GLN A 165 25.17 8.91 -3.78
C GLN A 165 24.64 8.04 -2.63
N LYS A 166 23.39 7.54 -2.74
CA LYS A 166 22.84 6.52 -1.83
C LYS A 166 23.14 5.10 -2.34
N VAL A 167 23.63 4.21 -1.47
CA VAL A 167 23.93 2.80 -1.77
C VAL A 167 23.23 1.89 -0.76
N LYS A 168 22.40 0.95 -1.21
CA LYS A 168 21.80 -0.04 -0.30
C LYS A 168 22.83 -1.10 0.07
N VAL A 169 22.91 -1.50 1.33
CA VAL A 169 23.81 -2.54 1.88
C VAL A 169 23.02 -3.49 2.79
N ALA A 170 23.69 -4.47 3.40
CA ALA A 170 23.11 -5.50 4.28
C ALA A 170 22.20 -6.54 3.60
N ALA A 171 22.14 -6.53 2.26
CA ALA A 171 21.49 -7.58 1.47
C ALA A 171 22.47 -8.72 1.07
N ALA A 172 23.76 -8.54 1.36
CA ALA A 172 24.83 -9.48 1.08
C ALA A 172 25.82 -9.52 2.26
N PRO A 173 26.75 -10.49 2.32
CA PRO A 173 27.79 -10.49 3.33
C PRO A 173 28.59 -9.17 3.31
N LEU A 174 28.96 -8.66 4.49
CA LEU A 174 29.58 -7.34 4.66
C LEU A 174 30.78 -7.08 3.72
N ALA A 175 31.62 -8.09 3.47
CA ALA A 175 32.76 -7.97 2.56
C ALA A 175 32.34 -7.62 1.11
N HIS A 176 31.23 -8.18 0.62
CA HIS A 176 30.68 -7.88 -0.70
C HIS A 176 30.12 -6.45 -0.75
N ASP A 177 29.45 -6.01 0.32
CA ASP A 177 28.95 -4.65 0.42
C ASP A 177 30.08 -3.62 0.40
N ILE A 178 31.15 -3.86 1.16
CA ILE A 178 32.34 -3.00 1.18
C ILE A 178 33.00 -2.96 -0.21
N ALA A 179 33.17 -4.11 -0.87
CA ALA A 179 33.72 -4.18 -2.23
C ALA A 179 32.89 -3.38 -3.23
N ARG A 180 31.56 -3.51 -3.18
CA ARG A 180 30.64 -2.74 -4.04
C ARG A 180 30.69 -1.24 -3.77
N VAL A 181 30.76 -0.82 -2.50
CA VAL A 181 30.92 0.60 -2.16
C VAL A 181 32.27 1.13 -2.67
N LYS A 182 33.34 0.33 -2.60
CA LYS A 182 34.66 0.68 -3.16
C LYS A 182 34.61 0.87 -4.68
N GLU A 183 33.92 -0.01 -5.40
CA GLU A 183 33.70 0.13 -6.84
C GLU A 183 32.92 1.43 -7.16
N ILE A 184 31.83 1.70 -6.44
CA ILE A 184 31.04 2.93 -6.63
C ILE A 184 31.90 4.17 -6.35
N ARG A 185 32.71 4.13 -5.28
CA ARG A 185 33.63 5.23 -4.93
C ARG A 185 34.59 5.54 -6.09
N ALA A 186 35.11 4.52 -6.78
CA ALA A 186 36.00 4.72 -7.92
C ALA A 186 35.30 5.37 -9.14
N LEU A 187 33.97 5.29 -9.23
CA LEU A 187 33.18 5.78 -10.37
C LEU A 187 32.59 7.17 -10.17
N VAL A 188 32.43 7.62 -8.92
CA VAL A 188 31.87 8.95 -8.60
C VAL A 188 32.97 10.01 -8.38
N PRO A 189 32.73 11.31 -8.68
CA PRO A 189 33.73 12.38 -8.51
C PRO A 189 34.27 12.47 -7.07
N ALA A 190 35.55 12.81 -6.89
CA ALA A 190 36.21 12.80 -5.57
C ALA A 190 35.47 13.58 -4.46
N GLY A 191 34.77 14.67 -4.80
CA GLY A 191 33.96 15.46 -3.86
C GLY A 191 32.52 14.96 -3.64
N ALA A 192 32.09 13.91 -4.34
CA ALA A 192 30.74 13.34 -4.17
C ALA A 192 30.65 12.63 -2.82
N GLN A 193 29.62 12.95 -2.05
CA GLN A 193 29.37 12.30 -0.75
C GLN A 193 28.66 10.96 -0.94
N ILE A 194 28.99 9.96 -0.11
CA ILE A 194 28.36 8.64 -0.18
C ILE A 194 27.59 8.39 1.11
N LYS A 195 26.30 8.04 0.99
CA LYS A 195 25.47 7.53 2.07
C LYS A 195 25.15 6.07 1.80
N VAL A 196 25.20 5.23 2.83
CA VAL A 196 24.69 3.85 2.72
C VAL A 196 23.39 3.68 3.50
N ASP A 197 22.57 2.73 3.09
CA ASP A 197 21.31 2.37 3.75
C ASP A 197 21.25 0.86 3.95
N ALA A 198 21.22 0.43 5.19
CA ALA A 198 21.22 -0.99 5.56
C ALA A 198 19.82 -1.55 5.81
N ASN A 199 18.76 -0.73 5.80
CA ASN A 199 17.37 -1.14 6.09
C ASN A 199 17.25 -2.06 7.32
N GLY A 200 18.04 -1.78 8.35
CA GLY A 200 18.10 -2.55 9.60
C GLY A 200 18.74 -3.93 9.50
N GLY A 201 19.46 -4.24 8.42
CA GLY A 201 19.96 -5.59 8.13
C GLY A 201 21.22 -6.01 8.89
N TRP A 202 21.89 -5.13 9.64
CA TRP A 202 23.08 -5.51 10.40
C TRP A 202 22.78 -5.81 11.87
N SER A 203 23.36 -6.89 12.37
CA SER A 203 23.60 -7.04 13.80
C SER A 203 24.59 -5.98 14.31
N LEU A 204 24.60 -5.73 15.62
CA LEU A 204 25.55 -4.78 16.22
C LEU A 204 27.02 -5.12 15.88
N PRO A 205 27.50 -6.38 15.99
CA PRO A 205 28.88 -6.71 15.60
C PRO A 205 29.20 -6.39 14.13
N GLN A 206 28.26 -6.68 13.21
CA GLN A 206 28.43 -6.35 11.80
C GLN A 206 28.50 -4.84 11.57
N ALA A 207 27.61 -4.07 12.20
CA ALA A 207 27.61 -2.61 12.10
C ALA A 207 28.90 -1.99 12.67
N VAL A 208 29.39 -2.51 13.80
CA VAL A 208 30.66 -2.10 14.42
C VAL A 208 31.85 -2.34 13.48
N ALA A 209 31.86 -3.46 12.76
CA ALA A 209 32.88 -3.75 11.75
C ALA A 209 32.70 -2.91 10.47
N ALA A 210 31.47 -2.61 10.08
CA ALA A 210 31.15 -1.89 8.84
C ALA A 210 31.55 -0.41 8.89
N VAL A 211 31.29 0.28 10.01
CA VAL A 211 31.54 1.71 10.17
C VAL A 211 32.97 2.13 9.77
N PRO A 212 34.06 1.57 10.34
CA PRO A 212 35.41 2.00 10.01
C PRO A 212 35.77 1.71 8.54
N ALA A 213 35.34 0.57 8.01
CA ALA A 213 35.62 0.18 6.63
C ALA A 213 34.93 1.12 5.62
N LEU A 214 33.66 1.48 5.90
CA LEU A 214 32.92 2.42 5.06
C LEU A 214 33.43 3.85 5.18
N ALA A 215 33.87 4.26 6.38
CA ALA A 215 34.47 5.57 6.59
C ALA A 215 35.75 5.77 5.73
N GLN A 216 36.59 4.74 5.61
CA GLN A 216 37.77 4.77 4.74
C GLN A 216 37.44 4.95 3.25
N LEU A 217 36.23 4.60 2.84
CA LEU A 217 35.72 4.79 1.48
C LEU A 217 35.03 6.15 1.27
N GLY A 218 35.05 7.02 2.28
CA GLY A 218 34.41 8.34 2.22
C GLY A 218 32.90 8.31 2.41
N VAL A 219 32.36 7.27 3.05
CA VAL A 219 30.94 7.25 3.45
C VAL A 219 30.73 8.25 4.58
N THR A 220 29.82 9.21 4.40
CA THR A 220 29.55 10.29 5.35
C THR A 220 28.34 10.02 6.24
N ALA A 221 27.45 9.10 5.83
CA ALA A 221 26.27 8.71 6.61
C ALA A 221 25.86 7.25 6.39
N ILE A 222 25.31 6.64 7.44
CA ILE A 222 24.68 5.31 7.43
C ILE A 222 23.23 5.44 7.89
N GLU A 223 22.31 5.04 7.03
CA GLU A 223 20.87 5.02 7.26
C GLU A 223 20.42 3.63 7.73
N GLN A 224 19.62 3.62 8.80
CA GLN A 224 19.07 2.45 9.49
C GLN A 224 20.06 1.27 9.56
N PRO A 225 21.19 1.38 10.30
CA PRO A 225 22.14 0.27 10.42
C PRO A 225 21.56 -0.97 11.11
N LEU A 226 20.75 -0.76 12.16
CA LEU A 226 20.30 -1.82 13.05
C LEU A 226 18.79 -2.07 12.91
N PRO A 227 18.30 -3.30 13.21
CA PRO A 227 16.88 -3.61 13.23
C PRO A 227 16.10 -2.66 14.14
N THR A 228 14.82 -2.45 13.83
CA THR A 228 13.92 -1.65 14.69
C THR A 228 13.76 -2.23 16.09
N SER A 229 13.97 -3.55 16.24
CA SER A 229 13.98 -4.26 17.53
C SER A 229 15.28 -4.11 18.33
N ALA A 230 16.33 -3.48 17.77
CA ALA A 230 17.60 -3.33 18.45
C ALA A 230 17.48 -2.45 19.70
N ALA A 231 18.11 -2.90 20.79
CA ALA A 231 18.12 -2.15 22.05
C ALA A 231 18.78 -0.77 21.89
N MET A 232 18.30 0.24 22.63
CA MET A 232 18.87 1.60 22.62
C MET A 232 20.37 1.62 22.96
N ALA A 233 20.84 0.69 23.81
CA ALA A 233 22.26 0.56 24.12
C ALA A 233 23.10 0.22 22.88
N ALA A 234 22.59 -0.61 21.96
CA ALA A 234 23.28 -0.96 20.72
C ALA A 234 23.44 0.27 19.81
N TRP A 235 22.38 1.08 19.67
CA TRP A 235 22.44 2.33 18.93
C TRP A 235 23.44 3.33 19.54
N ARG A 236 23.46 3.47 20.87
CA ARG A 236 24.44 4.33 21.57
C ARG A 236 25.88 3.86 21.33
N THR A 237 26.14 2.57 21.44
CA THR A 237 27.46 1.99 21.15
C THR A 237 27.89 2.29 19.71
N LEU A 238 26.99 2.06 18.75
CA LEU A 238 27.28 2.32 17.35
C LEU A 238 27.50 3.81 17.09
N LYS A 239 26.73 4.70 17.73
CA LYS A 239 26.86 6.15 17.61
C LYS A 239 28.21 6.66 18.10
N THR A 240 28.74 6.13 19.20
CA THR A 240 30.09 6.45 19.68
C THR A 240 31.15 6.10 18.62
N ILE A 241 31.03 4.92 18.02
CA ILE A 241 31.98 4.44 17.00
C ILE A 241 31.86 5.26 15.70
N ALA A 242 30.64 5.49 15.23
CA ALA A 242 30.38 6.29 14.04
C ALA A 242 30.96 7.72 14.19
N THR A 243 30.76 8.34 15.36
CA THR A 243 31.31 9.67 15.68
C THR A 243 32.83 9.68 15.62
N LYS A 244 33.51 8.66 16.17
CA LYS A 244 34.99 8.52 16.10
C LYS A 244 35.51 8.48 14.66
N HIS A 245 34.70 7.94 13.73
CA HIS A 245 35.05 7.81 12.32
C HIS A 245 34.46 8.91 11.43
N GLY A 246 33.82 9.94 12.00
CA GLY A 246 33.21 11.03 11.23
C GLY A 246 31.99 10.61 10.40
N VAL A 247 31.34 9.50 10.75
CA VAL A 247 30.16 8.98 10.06
C VAL A 247 28.90 9.35 10.83
N LYS A 248 27.90 9.91 10.14
CA LYS A 248 26.59 10.21 10.72
C LYS A 248 25.69 8.96 10.74
N LEU A 249 24.93 8.77 11.80
CA LEU A 249 23.88 7.74 11.86
C LEU A 249 22.50 8.36 11.66
N LEU A 250 21.74 7.82 10.72
CA LEU A 250 20.36 8.23 10.45
C LEU A 250 19.41 7.07 10.76
N ALA A 251 18.25 7.37 11.33
CA ALA A 251 17.20 6.39 11.53
C ALA A 251 16.01 6.64 10.59
N ASP A 252 15.47 5.58 9.99
CA ASP A 252 14.31 5.57 9.09
C ASP A 252 13.18 4.77 9.78
N GLU A 253 13.20 3.45 9.65
CA GLU A 253 12.17 2.55 10.17
C GLU A 253 12.05 2.59 11.72
N SER A 254 13.10 3.02 12.42
CA SER A 254 13.06 3.18 13.89
C SER A 254 12.31 4.43 14.37
N ILE A 255 11.97 5.38 13.50
CA ILE A 255 11.31 6.64 13.87
C ILE A 255 9.90 6.65 13.31
N THR A 256 8.98 6.07 14.08
CA THR A 256 7.56 5.96 13.72
C THR A 256 6.71 7.11 14.25
N ASP A 257 7.15 7.74 15.36
CA ASP A 257 6.40 8.81 16.03
C ASP A 257 7.31 9.73 16.88
N ALA A 258 6.68 10.70 17.54
CA ALA A 258 7.37 11.66 18.39
C ALA A 258 7.96 11.03 19.68
N ASN A 259 7.40 9.94 20.19
CA ASN A 259 7.94 9.23 21.35
C ASN A 259 9.23 8.50 20.98
N ALA A 260 9.26 7.80 19.85
CA ALA A 260 10.45 7.19 19.29
C ALA A 260 11.54 8.23 19.08
N LEU A 261 11.22 9.36 18.42
CA LEU A 261 12.14 10.47 18.22
C LEU A 261 12.76 10.95 19.54
N ARG A 262 11.94 11.25 20.56
CA ARG A 262 12.42 11.70 21.87
C ARG A 262 13.31 10.67 22.54
N ARG A 263 12.96 9.39 22.50
CA ARG A 263 13.79 8.32 23.08
C ARG A 263 15.17 8.25 22.44
N PHE A 264 15.25 8.35 21.12
CA PHE A 264 16.52 8.35 20.39
C PHE A 264 17.36 9.61 20.66
N ALA A 265 16.71 10.78 20.68
CA ALA A 265 17.36 12.05 20.94
C ALA A 265 17.91 12.13 22.38
N SER A 266 17.10 11.77 23.39
CA SER A 266 17.53 11.75 24.79
C SER A 266 18.67 10.76 25.06
N ALA A 267 18.77 9.70 24.26
CA ALA A 267 19.87 8.74 24.32
C ALA A 267 21.14 9.19 23.55
N ASN A 268 21.08 10.33 22.84
CA ASN A 268 22.10 10.78 21.89
C ASN A 268 22.54 9.67 20.94
N ALA A 269 21.57 8.97 20.34
CA ALA A 269 21.80 7.71 19.63
C ALA A 269 21.87 7.83 18.10
N LEU A 270 21.61 9.02 17.53
CA LEU A 270 21.60 9.27 16.10
C LEU A 270 21.90 10.74 15.79
N ASP A 271 22.27 11.03 14.54
CA ASP A 271 22.56 12.38 14.01
C ASP A 271 21.42 12.96 13.19
N GLY A 272 20.43 12.14 12.85
CA GLY A 272 19.33 12.55 11.99
C GLY A 272 18.29 11.47 11.78
N VAL A 273 17.21 11.89 11.12
CA VAL A 273 16.03 11.07 10.85
C VAL A 273 15.67 11.15 9.38
N VAL A 274 15.18 10.04 8.86
CA VAL A 274 14.63 9.91 7.51
C VAL A 274 13.13 9.75 7.65
N LEU A 275 12.37 10.71 7.13
CA LEU A 275 10.92 10.77 7.29
C LEU A 275 10.23 10.59 5.94
N LYS A 276 9.21 9.75 5.94
CA LYS A 276 8.38 9.40 4.78
C LYS A 276 6.94 9.81 5.07
N PRO A 277 6.43 10.92 4.51
CA PRO A 277 5.09 11.42 4.83
C PRO A 277 3.97 10.40 4.64
N MET A 278 4.09 9.56 3.60
CA MET A 278 3.16 8.47 3.29
C MET A 278 3.05 7.41 4.39
N PHE A 279 4.06 7.30 5.23
CA PHE A 279 4.14 6.34 6.33
C PHE A 279 3.97 6.96 7.71
N LEU A 280 3.89 8.29 7.76
CA LEU A 280 3.59 9.07 8.96
C LEU A 280 2.14 9.57 8.96
N GLY A 281 1.35 9.14 7.98
CA GLY A 281 -0.06 9.50 7.85
C GLY A 281 -0.30 10.91 7.32
N GLY A 282 0.68 11.55 6.67
CA GLY A 282 0.51 12.90 6.17
C GLY A 282 1.76 13.75 6.05
N VAL A 283 1.64 14.84 5.31
CA VAL A 283 2.62 15.92 5.24
C VAL A 283 2.65 16.75 6.53
N LEU A 284 1.50 17.02 7.18
CA LEU A 284 1.46 17.80 8.44
C LEU A 284 2.03 17.02 9.64
N PRO A 285 1.68 15.73 9.86
CA PRO A 285 2.34 14.89 10.86
C PRO A 285 3.86 14.82 10.65
N ALA A 286 4.29 14.63 9.40
CA ALA A 286 5.71 14.62 9.06
C ALA A 286 6.39 15.99 9.31
N LEU A 287 5.73 17.11 9.00
CA LEU A 287 6.22 18.46 9.31
C LEU A 287 6.39 18.67 10.82
N SER A 288 5.40 18.24 11.60
CA SER A 288 5.45 18.33 13.07
C SER A 288 6.64 17.54 13.62
N LEU A 289 6.83 16.31 13.16
CA LEU A 289 7.92 15.44 13.58
C LEU A 289 9.29 15.99 13.13
N ALA A 290 9.36 16.52 11.91
CA ALA A 290 10.56 17.15 11.37
C ALA A 290 10.99 18.40 12.16
N ARG A 291 10.05 19.26 12.53
CA ARG A 291 10.34 20.43 13.39
C ARG A 291 10.80 20.04 14.78
N GLN A 292 10.21 18.99 15.36
CA GLN A 292 10.68 18.43 16.63
C GLN A 292 12.11 17.89 16.51
N ALA A 293 12.43 17.18 15.42
CA ALA A 293 13.78 16.68 15.17
C ALA A 293 14.80 17.84 15.04
N GLN A 294 14.48 18.90 14.30
CA GLN A 294 15.33 20.10 14.21
C GLN A 294 15.53 20.77 15.57
N ALA A 295 14.47 20.91 16.37
CA ALA A 295 14.55 21.48 17.72
C ALA A 295 15.44 20.64 18.66
N LEU A 296 15.61 19.35 18.36
CA LEU A 296 16.51 18.42 19.04
C LEU A 296 17.91 18.36 18.38
N ASN A 297 18.23 19.28 17.47
CA ASN A 297 19.48 19.37 16.71
C ASN A 297 19.77 18.14 15.83
N LEU A 298 18.74 17.44 15.38
CA LEU A 298 18.85 16.31 14.46
C LEU A 298 18.68 16.74 13.01
N ASN A 299 19.48 16.17 12.12
CA ASN A 299 19.32 16.39 10.68
C ASN A 299 18.01 15.74 10.20
N VAL A 300 17.27 16.42 9.33
CA VAL A 300 16.02 15.89 8.77
C VAL A 300 16.19 15.58 7.29
N CYS A 301 15.87 14.35 6.91
CA CYS A 301 15.82 13.90 5.53
C CYS A 301 14.39 13.49 5.18
N ILE A 302 13.67 14.31 4.41
CA ILE A 302 12.39 13.90 3.84
C ILE A 302 12.62 13.06 2.58
N THR A 303 11.94 11.93 2.44
CA THR A 303 12.02 11.03 1.27
C THR A 303 10.66 10.44 0.92
N ASN A 304 10.62 9.60 -0.12
CA ASN A 304 9.43 8.90 -0.60
C ASN A 304 9.64 7.37 -0.56
N ALA A 305 8.56 6.62 -0.77
CA ALA A 305 8.51 5.16 -0.92
C ALA A 305 8.00 4.75 -2.32
N LEU A 306 8.52 5.43 -3.35
CA LEU A 306 8.13 5.27 -4.76
C LEU A 306 6.66 5.60 -5.03
N GLU A 307 6.18 6.72 -4.50
CA GLU A 307 4.89 7.31 -4.87
C GLU A 307 4.90 7.79 -6.33
N SER A 308 3.70 8.04 -6.86
CA SER A 308 3.53 8.77 -8.12
C SER A 308 3.98 10.23 -7.97
N ALA A 309 3.93 10.99 -9.07
CA ALA A 309 4.28 12.40 -9.05
C ALA A 309 3.50 13.19 -7.99
N VAL A 310 2.24 12.82 -7.71
CA VAL A 310 1.39 13.49 -6.72
C VAL A 310 1.96 13.33 -5.30
N GLY A 311 2.15 12.09 -4.84
CA GLY A 311 2.72 11.84 -3.51
C GLY A 311 4.15 12.39 -3.37
N ARG A 312 4.95 12.30 -4.44
CA ARG A 312 6.31 12.88 -4.45
C ARG A 312 6.31 14.40 -4.36
N ALA A 313 5.37 15.10 -4.97
CA ALA A 313 5.29 16.56 -4.82
C ALA A 313 4.95 16.96 -3.38
N GLY A 314 4.04 16.25 -2.71
CA GLY A 314 3.79 16.45 -1.28
C GLY A 314 5.08 16.34 -0.47
N ALA A 315 5.87 15.29 -0.71
CA ALA A 315 7.16 15.12 -0.05
C ALA A 315 8.19 16.20 -0.44
N LEU A 316 8.23 16.66 -1.69
CA LEU A 316 9.11 17.75 -2.14
C LEU A 316 8.76 19.08 -1.47
N HIS A 317 7.48 19.47 -1.44
CA HIS A 317 7.02 20.69 -0.75
C HIS A 317 7.31 20.66 0.76
N LEU A 318 7.31 19.48 1.36
CA LEU A 318 7.76 19.32 2.75
C LEU A 318 9.27 19.49 2.86
N ALA A 319 10.02 18.76 2.02
CA ALA A 319 11.47 18.67 2.04
C ALA A 319 12.17 20.02 1.89
N SER A 320 11.60 20.92 1.10
CA SER A 320 12.17 22.23 0.80
C SER A 320 12.36 23.13 2.03
N GLY A 321 11.79 22.77 3.19
CA GLY A 321 11.96 23.51 4.46
C GLY A 321 13.16 23.06 5.28
N PHE A 322 13.92 22.10 4.78
CA PHE A 322 14.99 21.44 5.50
C PHE A 322 16.23 21.37 4.62
N ASP A 323 17.41 21.62 5.18
CA ASP A 323 18.69 21.59 4.45
C ASP A 323 19.22 20.15 4.24
N GLY A 324 18.30 19.19 4.25
CA GLY A 324 18.57 17.77 4.15
C GLY A 324 18.89 17.31 2.73
N VAL A 325 19.39 16.09 2.67
CA VAL A 325 19.67 15.38 1.42
C VAL A 325 18.52 14.42 1.17
N HIS A 326 17.77 14.62 0.08
CA HIS A 326 16.45 13.99 -0.10
C HIS A 326 16.44 12.92 -1.20
N GLY A 327 15.94 11.72 -0.89
CA GLY A 327 15.75 10.61 -1.83
C GLY A 327 14.51 10.76 -2.72
N LEU A 328 14.29 11.95 -3.30
CA LEU A 328 13.03 12.33 -3.96
C LEU A 328 13.03 12.17 -5.48
N GLY A 329 14.00 11.44 -6.05
CA GLY A 329 13.97 11.06 -7.46
C GLY A 329 12.83 10.07 -7.78
N SER A 330 12.52 9.94 -9.07
CA SER A 330 11.59 8.92 -9.57
C SER A 330 12.34 7.69 -10.09
N ARG A 331 11.78 6.50 -9.86
CA ARG A 331 12.14 5.26 -10.55
C ARG A 331 11.08 4.81 -11.56
N LEU A 332 10.01 5.58 -11.73
CA LEU A 332 8.92 5.24 -12.64
C LEU A 332 9.33 5.57 -14.09
N ALA A 333 8.99 4.69 -15.03
CA ALA A 333 9.25 4.91 -16.46
C ALA A 333 8.31 5.97 -17.06
N ARG A 334 7.11 6.09 -16.50
CA ARG A 334 6.09 7.11 -16.81
C ARG A 334 5.36 7.50 -15.54
N ASP A 335 4.76 8.68 -15.53
CA ASP A 335 4.09 9.23 -14.36
C ASP A 335 2.98 10.21 -14.76
N PHE A 336 2.18 10.65 -13.79
CA PHE A 336 1.07 11.59 -13.97
C PHE A 336 1.49 13.04 -14.18
N ALA A 337 2.71 13.39 -13.78
CA ALA A 337 3.30 14.71 -13.99
C ALA A 337 4.82 14.61 -14.00
N THR A 338 5.49 15.52 -14.72
CA THR A 338 6.95 15.55 -14.82
C THR A 338 7.56 16.26 -13.61
N LEU A 339 8.18 15.49 -12.72
CA LEU A 339 9.02 15.98 -11.61
C LEU A 339 10.47 15.49 -11.81
N ALA A 340 11.03 15.79 -12.98
CA ALA A 340 12.35 15.27 -13.34
C ALA A 340 13.47 16.11 -12.69
N PRO A 341 14.47 15.49 -12.06
CA PRO A 341 15.65 16.20 -11.61
C PRO A 341 16.44 16.77 -12.79
N SER A 342 16.89 18.01 -12.66
CA SER A 342 17.88 18.64 -13.54
C SER A 342 19.16 18.87 -12.75
N ARG A 343 20.27 18.26 -13.19
CA ARG A 343 21.58 18.33 -12.51
C ARG A 343 21.52 17.97 -11.00
N GLY A 344 20.72 16.98 -10.63
CA GLY A 344 20.55 16.54 -9.24
C GLY A 344 19.68 17.44 -8.37
N VAL A 345 18.97 18.39 -8.96
CA VAL A 345 18.01 19.27 -8.26
C VAL A 345 16.63 19.07 -8.86
N VAL A 346 15.61 18.92 -8.02
CA VAL A 346 14.21 19.02 -8.43
C VAL A 346 13.73 20.40 -8.01
N LEU A 347 13.21 21.13 -9.00
CA LEU A 347 12.50 22.37 -8.75
C LEU A 347 11.11 22.03 -8.22
N LEU A 348 10.65 22.77 -7.22
CA LEU A 348 9.27 22.67 -6.80
C LEU A 348 8.34 23.09 -7.95
N PRO A 349 7.22 22.39 -8.17
CA PRO A 349 6.23 22.84 -9.12
C PRO A 349 5.76 24.25 -8.80
N ALA A 350 5.65 25.09 -9.82
CA ALA A 350 5.22 26.47 -9.66
C ALA A 350 3.68 26.56 -9.63
N GLY A 351 3.14 27.35 -8.71
CA GLY A 351 1.70 27.63 -8.64
C GLY A 351 1.07 27.28 -7.29
N ALA A 352 -0.25 27.43 -7.25
CA ALA A 352 -1.04 27.18 -6.05
C ALA A 352 -1.22 25.67 -5.78
N GLY A 353 -1.39 25.30 -4.51
CA GLY A 353 -1.49 23.90 -4.10
C GLY A 353 -0.21 23.12 -4.42
N LEU A 354 -0.33 21.96 -5.03
CA LEU A 354 0.81 21.15 -5.50
C LEU A 354 1.55 21.76 -6.70
N GLY A 355 1.04 22.84 -7.30
CA GLY A 355 1.66 23.52 -8.44
C GLY A 355 1.78 22.64 -9.70
N MET A 356 0.96 21.60 -9.81
CA MET A 356 1.01 20.64 -10.91
C MET A 356 -0.36 20.43 -11.55
N SER A 357 -0.34 19.95 -12.79
CA SER A 357 -1.52 19.43 -13.48
C SER A 357 -1.32 17.96 -13.78
N ILE A 358 -2.36 17.16 -13.56
CA ILE A 358 -2.36 15.74 -13.91
C ILE A 358 -2.50 15.60 -15.43
N ASP A 359 -1.55 14.92 -16.06
CA ASP A 359 -1.62 14.56 -17.47
C ASP A 359 -2.78 13.56 -17.68
N ALA A 360 -3.81 14.01 -18.41
CA ALA A 360 -5.00 13.21 -18.67
C ALA A 360 -4.73 11.97 -19.54
N ILE A 361 -3.71 12.00 -20.39
CA ILE A 361 -3.30 10.83 -21.20
C ILE A 361 -2.59 9.83 -20.30
N ALA A 362 -1.64 10.30 -19.48
CA ALA A 362 -0.96 9.46 -18.50
C ALA A 362 -1.96 8.81 -17.53
N LEU A 363 -2.95 9.58 -17.07
CA LEU A 363 -4.02 9.09 -16.21
C LEU A 363 -4.79 7.94 -16.86
N ARG A 364 -5.27 8.10 -18.10
CA ARG A 364 -5.99 7.04 -18.83
C ARG A 364 -5.13 5.79 -19.07
N GLY A 365 -3.83 5.97 -19.33
CA GLY A 365 -2.91 4.86 -19.59
C GLY A 365 -2.40 4.15 -18.32
N ALA A 366 -2.56 4.77 -17.15
CA ALA A 366 -2.16 4.24 -15.86
C ALA A 366 -3.32 3.61 -15.08
N VAL A 367 -4.56 4.02 -15.33
CA VAL A 367 -5.74 3.27 -14.87
C VAL A 367 -5.61 1.85 -15.40
N PRO A 368 -5.69 0.82 -14.53
CA PRO A 368 -5.70 -0.56 -14.97
C PRO A 368 -6.80 -0.69 -16.02
N GLN A 369 -6.40 -0.89 -17.27
CA GLN A 369 -7.35 -1.36 -18.27
C GLN A 369 -7.83 -2.73 -17.76
N PRO A 370 -9.08 -3.14 -18.02
CA PRO A 370 -9.49 -4.52 -17.86
C PRO A 370 -8.69 -5.36 -18.88
N VAL A 371 -7.42 -5.59 -18.58
CA VAL A 371 -6.53 -6.45 -19.33
C VAL A 371 -6.57 -7.78 -18.60
N VAL A 372 -7.13 -8.76 -19.29
CA VAL A 372 -6.91 -10.17 -19.01
C VAL A 372 -5.44 -10.46 -19.35
N SER A 373 -4.49 -10.10 -18.47
CA SER A 373 -3.13 -10.67 -18.55
C SER A 373 -2.28 -10.43 -17.29
N SER A 374 -2.24 -11.45 -16.46
CA SER A 374 -1.09 -12.16 -15.89
C SER A 374 -1.47 -12.53 -14.46
N HIS A 375 -1.45 -13.83 -14.18
CA HIS A 375 -2.19 -14.47 -13.09
C HIS A 375 -1.66 -14.11 -11.68
N ASP A 376 -0.61 -13.28 -11.57
CA ASP A 376 0.17 -13.12 -10.33
C ASP A 376 0.15 -11.69 -9.73
N ASP A 377 -0.22 -10.63 -10.48
CA ASP A 377 -0.05 -9.24 -10.01
C ASP A 377 -1.17 -8.74 -9.07
N TYR A 378 -2.34 -9.40 -9.07
CA TYR A 378 -3.46 -9.10 -8.17
C TYR A 378 -4.07 -10.39 -7.65
N ALA A 379 -3.50 -10.91 -6.57
CA ALA A 379 -4.02 -12.09 -5.88
C ALA A 379 -4.46 -11.74 -4.45
N LEU A 380 -5.65 -12.19 -4.06
CA LEU A 380 -6.19 -12.01 -2.70
C LEU A 380 -5.80 -13.21 -1.82
N PRO A 381 -5.51 -13.05 -0.53
CA PRO A 381 -5.51 -14.19 0.38
C PRO A 381 -6.91 -14.79 0.43
N HIS A 382 -7.01 -16.07 0.77
CA HIS A 382 -8.30 -16.73 0.88
C HIS A 382 -9.16 -16.03 1.96
N PRO A 383 -10.45 -15.71 1.72
CA PRO A 383 -11.27 -14.91 2.65
C PRO A 383 -11.29 -15.44 4.09
N VAL A 384 -11.50 -16.76 4.26
CA VAL A 384 -11.48 -17.40 5.59
C VAL A 384 -10.10 -17.31 6.26
N ARG A 385 -9.01 -17.38 5.49
CA ARG A 385 -7.64 -17.33 6.04
C ARG A 385 -7.27 -15.91 6.46
N SER A 386 -7.67 -14.93 5.65
CA SER A 386 -7.58 -13.50 5.97
C SER A 386 -8.34 -13.19 7.26
N ALA A 387 -9.61 -13.62 7.34
CA ALA A 387 -10.44 -13.44 8.52
C ALA A 387 -9.90 -14.16 9.77
N ALA A 388 -9.33 -15.37 9.61
CA ALA A 388 -8.69 -16.09 10.72
C ALA A 388 -7.44 -15.38 11.24
N SER A 389 -6.69 -14.72 10.35
CA SER A 389 -5.49 -13.97 10.72
C SER A 389 -5.86 -12.66 11.43
N ALA A 390 -6.95 -11.99 11.02
CA ALA A 390 -7.45 -10.77 11.65
C ALA A 390 -8.23 -11.03 12.96
N HIS A 391 -9.06 -12.07 13.01
CA HIS A 391 -10.05 -12.31 14.05
C HIS A 391 -10.21 -13.81 14.38
N PRO A 392 -9.15 -14.50 14.86
CA PRO A 392 -9.13 -15.96 14.98
C PRO A 392 -10.27 -16.52 15.86
N ASN A 393 -10.56 -15.84 16.96
CA ASN A 393 -11.55 -16.28 17.96
C ASN A 393 -13.00 -15.87 17.65
N ARG A 394 -13.24 -15.05 16.61
CA ARG A 394 -14.59 -14.59 16.29
C ARG A 394 -15.38 -15.71 15.61
N THR A 395 -16.67 -15.81 15.93
CA THR A 395 -17.59 -16.75 15.26
C THR A 395 -17.62 -16.47 13.76
N ALA A 396 -17.24 -17.46 12.97
CA ALA A 396 -17.29 -17.44 11.51
C ALA A 396 -18.63 -17.98 10.99
N LEU A 397 -19.10 -19.07 11.59
CA LEU A 397 -20.28 -19.79 11.12
C LEU A 397 -21.10 -20.33 12.28
N VAL A 398 -22.43 -20.17 12.18
CA VAL A 398 -23.41 -20.86 13.02
C VAL A 398 -24.33 -21.64 12.09
N ALA A 399 -24.34 -22.96 12.20
CA ALA A 399 -25.17 -23.85 11.40
C ALA A 399 -25.82 -24.91 12.31
N GLY A 400 -27.11 -24.75 12.58
CA GLY A 400 -27.82 -25.59 13.55
C GLY A 400 -27.23 -25.45 14.96
N ALA A 401 -26.84 -26.58 15.56
CA ALA A 401 -26.18 -26.61 16.87
C ALA A 401 -24.67 -26.32 16.81
N THR A 402 -24.09 -26.24 15.61
CA THR A 402 -22.64 -26.09 15.43
C THR A 402 -22.28 -24.60 15.34
N THR A 403 -21.32 -24.17 16.15
CA THR A 403 -20.71 -22.84 16.08
C THR A 403 -19.20 -23.00 15.89
N ILE A 404 -18.64 -22.36 14.86
CA ILE A 404 -17.23 -22.46 14.48
C ILE A 404 -16.62 -21.05 14.43
N ASN A 405 -15.43 -20.86 14.98
CA ASN A 405 -14.67 -19.61 14.87
C ASN A 405 -13.79 -19.60 13.60
N TYR A 406 -13.25 -18.44 13.23
CA TYR A 406 -12.46 -18.33 11.98
C TYR A 406 -11.19 -19.18 11.98
N GLU A 407 -10.50 -19.31 13.11
CA GLU A 407 -9.31 -20.17 13.21
C GLU A 407 -9.64 -21.65 12.94
N ALA A 408 -10.69 -22.18 13.60
CA ALA A 408 -11.13 -23.54 13.40
C ALA A 408 -11.66 -23.77 11.98
N LEU A 409 -12.42 -22.82 11.42
CA LEU A 409 -12.91 -22.91 10.05
C LEU A 409 -11.74 -22.92 9.06
N SER A 410 -10.74 -22.04 9.23
CA SER A 410 -9.55 -22.02 8.36
C SER A 410 -8.77 -23.33 8.42
N ALA A 411 -8.62 -23.94 9.60
CA ALA A 411 -7.94 -25.22 9.76
C ALA A 411 -8.71 -26.35 9.06
N GLN A 412 -10.03 -26.41 9.26
CA GLN A 412 -10.90 -27.40 8.59
C GLN A 412 -10.86 -27.26 7.07
N VAL A 413 -10.92 -26.03 6.55
CA VAL A 413 -10.82 -25.74 5.11
C VAL A 413 -9.47 -26.21 4.55
N ALA A 414 -8.36 -25.93 5.23
CA ALA A 414 -7.03 -26.32 4.75
C ALA A 414 -6.84 -27.85 4.72
N LEU A 415 -7.33 -28.57 5.74
CA LEU A 415 -7.32 -30.03 5.78
C LEU A 415 -8.23 -30.62 4.69
N ARG A 416 -9.43 -30.06 4.53
CA ARG A 416 -10.37 -30.48 3.50
C ARG A 416 -9.81 -30.27 2.09
N ALA A 417 -9.13 -29.15 1.85
CA ALA A 417 -8.43 -28.87 0.61
C ALA A 417 -7.34 -29.90 0.33
N SER A 418 -6.58 -30.33 1.35
CA SER A 418 -5.59 -31.39 1.21
C SER A 418 -6.22 -32.72 0.78
N ALA A 419 -7.32 -33.11 1.43
CA ALA A 419 -8.06 -34.34 1.11
C ALA A 419 -8.66 -34.32 -0.31
N LEU A 420 -9.09 -33.16 -0.80
CA LEU A 420 -9.57 -32.94 -2.16
C LEU A 420 -8.43 -33.04 -3.18
N ARG A 421 -7.26 -32.45 -2.89
CA ARG A 421 -6.09 -32.51 -3.74
C ARG A 421 -5.62 -33.94 -3.97
N LEU A 422 -5.63 -34.77 -2.92
CA LEU A 422 -5.29 -36.20 -3.01
C LEU A 422 -6.25 -37.00 -3.90
N ARG A 423 -7.48 -36.49 -4.11
CA ARG A 423 -8.48 -37.07 -5.01
C ARG A 423 -8.46 -36.47 -6.43
N GLY A 424 -7.46 -35.65 -6.73
CA GLY A 424 -7.24 -35.11 -8.06
C GLY A 424 -7.92 -33.76 -8.33
N VAL A 425 -8.50 -33.11 -7.32
CA VAL A 425 -8.97 -31.72 -7.50
C VAL A 425 -7.77 -30.80 -7.68
N ARG A 426 -7.78 -30.02 -8.77
CA ARG A 426 -6.70 -29.09 -9.17
C ARG A 426 -7.27 -27.70 -9.46
N ALA A 427 -6.40 -26.71 -9.43
CA ALA A 427 -6.74 -25.34 -9.85
C ALA A 427 -7.31 -25.32 -11.27
N GLY A 428 -8.30 -24.46 -11.50
CA GLY A 428 -9.00 -24.34 -12.79
C GLY A 428 -10.07 -25.41 -13.06
N MET A 429 -10.19 -26.46 -12.24
CA MET A 429 -11.32 -27.38 -12.34
C MET A 429 -12.62 -26.71 -11.92
N THR A 430 -13.73 -27.05 -12.58
CA THR A 430 -15.07 -26.77 -12.05
C THR A 430 -15.60 -28.01 -11.32
N VAL A 431 -15.97 -27.83 -10.05
CA VAL A 431 -16.46 -28.90 -9.18
C VAL A 431 -17.88 -28.59 -8.72
N ALA A 432 -18.79 -29.52 -8.98
CA ALA A 432 -20.16 -29.43 -8.50
C ALA A 432 -20.26 -29.84 -7.03
N ILE A 433 -20.92 -29.03 -6.21
CA ILE A 433 -21.22 -29.38 -4.81
C ILE A 433 -22.70 -29.76 -4.71
N ASP A 434 -22.97 -31.00 -4.30
CA ASP A 434 -24.29 -31.46 -3.89
C ASP A 434 -24.37 -31.60 -2.37
N GLY A 435 -25.58 -31.67 -1.82
CA GLY A 435 -25.82 -31.91 -0.40
C GLY A 435 -26.46 -30.73 0.35
N PRO A 436 -26.78 -30.93 1.65
CA PRO A 436 -27.49 -29.95 2.46
C PRO A 436 -26.64 -28.72 2.79
N TYR A 437 -27.28 -27.54 2.90
CA TYR A 437 -26.62 -26.28 3.29
C TYR A 437 -26.30 -26.23 4.78
N ASN A 438 -25.26 -26.97 5.17
CA ASN A 438 -24.74 -27.08 6.52
C ASN A 438 -23.28 -26.56 6.61
N ALA A 439 -22.63 -26.78 7.75
CA ALA A 439 -21.23 -26.39 7.93
C ALA A 439 -20.27 -27.11 6.99
N ALA A 440 -20.51 -28.39 6.67
CA ALA A 440 -19.68 -29.16 5.76
C ALA A 440 -19.73 -28.59 4.34
N TRP A 441 -20.90 -28.11 3.90
CA TRP A 441 -21.07 -27.41 2.63
C TRP A 441 -20.22 -26.15 2.54
N VAL A 442 -20.26 -25.29 3.56
CA VAL A 442 -19.47 -24.05 3.61
C VAL A 442 -17.97 -24.36 3.64
N THR A 443 -17.55 -25.36 4.42
CA THR A 443 -16.16 -25.83 4.45
C THR A 443 -15.70 -26.34 3.08
N LEU A 444 -16.54 -27.13 2.38
CA LEU A 444 -16.22 -27.64 1.04
C LEU A 444 -16.13 -26.50 0.01
N PHE A 445 -17.05 -25.54 0.04
CA PHE A 445 -17.03 -24.35 -0.81
C PHE A 445 -15.68 -23.61 -0.71
N HIS A 446 -15.24 -23.34 0.51
CA HIS A 446 -13.96 -22.69 0.75
C HIS A 446 -12.77 -23.60 0.42
N ALA A 447 -12.84 -24.90 0.68
CA ALA A 447 -11.74 -25.82 0.39
C ALA A 447 -11.46 -25.94 -1.12
N LEU A 448 -12.50 -25.90 -1.95
CA LEU A 448 -12.34 -25.83 -3.40
C LEU A 448 -11.70 -24.51 -3.83
N GLY A 449 -12.15 -23.38 -3.25
CA GLY A 449 -11.52 -22.08 -3.46
C GLY A 449 -10.04 -22.04 -3.01
N TRP A 450 -9.69 -22.71 -1.92
CA TRP A 450 -8.32 -22.83 -1.40
C TRP A 450 -7.37 -23.51 -2.40
N LEU A 451 -7.88 -24.44 -3.21
CA LEU A 451 -7.13 -25.11 -4.26
C LEU A 451 -7.13 -24.36 -5.60
N GLY A 452 -7.92 -23.30 -5.75
CA GLY A 452 -8.14 -22.63 -7.01
C GLY A 452 -9.19 -23.29 -7.93
N ALA A 453 -10.00 -24.22 -7.42
CA ALA A 453 -11.11 -24.79 -8.19
C ALA A 453 -12.34 -23.85 -8.16
N ALA A 454 -13.09 -23.80 -9.26
CA ALA A 454 -14.36 -23.12 -9.36
C ALA A 454 -15.49 -24.02 -8.81
N VAL A 455 -16.45 -23.42 -8.13
CA VAL A 455 -17.58 -24.13 -7.50
C VAL A 455 -18.83 -24.01 -8.37
N ALA A 456 -19.55 -25.10 -8.56
CA ALA A 456 -20.88 -25.13 -9.16
C ALA A 456 -21.91 -25.72 -8.17
N PRO A 457 -22.65 -24.89 -7.43
CA PRO A 457 -23.67 -25.39 -6.48
C PRO A 457 -24.80 -26.12 -7.21
N VAL A 458 -25.03 -27.38 -6.89
CA VAL A 458 -26.16 -28.16 -7.45
C VAL A 458 -27.47 -27.64 -6.82
N PRO A 459 -28.50 -27.28 -7.62
CA PRO A 459 -29.79 -26.91 -7.08
C PRO A 459 -30.46 -28.10 -6.35
N PRO A 460 -30.93 -27.95 -5.09
CA PRO A 460 -31.43 -29.07 -4.28
C PRO A 460 -32.65 -29.81 -4.84
N LYS A 461 -33.37 -29.20 -5.79
CA LYS A 461 -34.57 -29.76 -6.44
C LYS A 461 -34.34 -30.05 -7.93
N LEU A 462 -33.10 -30.13 -8.37
CA LEU A 462 -32.77 -30.45 -9.75
C LEU A 462 -33.22 -31.90 -10.05
N PRO A 463 -34.12 -32.13 -11.02
CA PRO A 463 -34.56 -33.47 -11.37
C PRO A 463 -33.40 -34.36 -11.83
N LEU A 464 -33.41 -35.64 -11.43
CA LEU A 464 -32.32 -36.59 -11.73
C LEU A 464 -32.08 -36.76 -13.23
N ASP A 465 -33.15 -36.75 -14.03
CA ASP A 465 -33.12 -36.83 -15.48
C ASP A 465 -32.50 -35.59 -16.15
N GLN A 466 -32.49 -34.45 -15.44
CA GLN A 466 -31.88 -33.19 -15.90
C GLN A 466 -30.47 -32.97 -15.35
N ARG A 467 -30.08 -33.71 -14.29
CA ARG A 467 -28.80 -33.52 -13.58
C ARG A 467 -27.58 -33.69 -14.48
N SER A 468 -27.55 -34.73 -15.32
CA SER A 468 -26.42 -34.94 -16.24
C SER A 468 -26.31 -33.83 -17.30
N ALA A 469 -27.44 -33.28 -17.76
CA ALA A 469 -27.43 -32.16 -18.70
C ALA A 469 -26.94 -30.87 -18.03
N TRP A 470 -27.34 -30.63 -16.78
CA TRP A 470 -26.90 -29.50 -15.99
C TRP A 470 -25.40 -29.55 -15.68
N LEU A 471 -24.88 -30.70 -15.22
CA LEU A 471 -23.44 -30.89 -14.94
C LEU A 471 -22.59 -30.62 -16.20
N ARG A 472 -23.04 -31.10 -17.36
CA ARG A 472 -22.38 -30.79 -18.65
C ARG A 472 -22.45 -29.30 -18.99
N ALA A 473 -23.59 -28.65 -18.75
CA ALA A 473 -23.76 -27.23 -19.06
C ALA A 473 -22.79 -26.36 -18.23
N VAL A 474 -22.68 -26.62 -16.92
CA VAL A 474 -21.76 -25.87 -16.04
C VAL A 474 -20.29 -26.28 -16.21
N GLY A 475 -20.00 -27.30 -17.02
CA GLY A 475 -18.65 -27.79 -17.23
C GLY A 475 -18.04 -28.48 -16.00
N ALA A 476 -18.86 -29.11 -15.16
CA ALA A 476 -18.37 -29.81 -13.97
C ALA A 476 -17.51 -31.02 -14.36
N GLU A 477 -16.26 -31.05 -13.90
CA GLU A 477 -15.34 -32.18 -14.07
C GLU A 477 -15.49 -33.21 -12.94
N ALA A 478 -16.04 -32.79 -11.80
CA ALA A 478 -16.33 -33.65 -10.65
C ALA A 478 -17.58 -33.18 -9.93
N GLU A 479 -18.24 -34.09 -9.23
CA GLU A 479 -19.37 -33.84 -8.35
C GLU A 479 -19.06 -34.40 -6.96
N ILE A 480 -19.24 -33.60 -5.93
CA ILE A 480 -18.87 -33.93 -4.56
C ILE A 480 -20.04 -33.63 -3.64
N ASP A 481 -20.45 -34.65 -2.88
CA ASP A 481 -21.41 -34.49 -1.79
C ASP A 481 -20.72 -33.79 -0.60
N SER A 482 -21.32 -32.71 -0.10
CA SER A 482 -20.80 -31.90 0.99
C SER A 482 -20.55 -32.69 2.28
N ASP A 483 -21.35 -33.74 2.53
CA ASP A 483 -21.27 -34.56 3.74
C ASP A 483 -20.26 -35.72 3.61
N SER A 484 -19.61 -35.87 2.45
CA SER A 484 -18.56 -36.88 2.29
C SER A 484 -17.45 -36.67 3.33
N GLU A 485 -17.08 -37.66 4.14
CA GLU A 485 -16.01 -37.49 5.13
C GLU A 485 -14.66 -37.98 4.58
N TRP A 486 -13.77 -37.04 4.28
CA TRP A 486 -12.45 -37.31 3.74
C TRP A 486 -11.37 -36.69 4.61
N GLN A 487 -10.38 -37.49 4.97
CA GLN A 487 -9.29 -37.12 5.86
C GLN A 487 -7.98 -36.91 5.12
N ALA A 488 -7.16 -36.04 5.67
CA ALA A 488 -5.77 -35.81 5.31
C ALA A 488 -5.02 -35.44 6.60
N ASP A 489 -3.77 -35.88 6.72
CA ASP A 489 -2.98 -35.67 7.94
C ASP A 489 -2.37 -34.26 7.99
N GLU A 490 -2.10 -33.67 6.83
CA GLU A 490 -1.41 -32.39 6.69
C GLU A 490 -2.27 -31.36 5.94
N PRO A 491 -2.32 -30.09 6.40
CA PRO A 491 -3.09 -29.04 5.75
C PRO A 491 -2.47 -28.65 4.40
N ALA A 492 -3.33 -28.29 3.43
CA ALA A 492 -2.85 -27.77 2.15
C ALA A 492 -2.26 -26.37 2.32
N THR A 493 -1.13 -26.12 1.64
CA THR A 493 -0.59 -24.76 1.48
C THR A 493 -1.62 -23.86 0.81
N GLU A 494 -1.82 -22.66 1.36
CA GLU A 494 -2.73 -21.66 0.79
C GLU A 494 -2.28 -21.24 -0.61
N ARG A 495 -3.24 -21.18 -1.53
CA ARG A 495 -3.09 -20.51 -2.82
C ARG A 495 -3.86 -19.20 -2.79
N PHE A 496 -3.16 -18.11 -3.07
CA PHE A 496 -3.78 -16.80 -3.24
C PHE A 496 -4.70 -16.82 -4.48
N TRP A 497 -5.76 -16.02 -4.46
CA TRP A 497 -6.82 -15.94 -5.47
C TRP A 497 -6.53 -14.83 -6.49
N PRO A 498 -6.10 -15.16 -7.72
CA PRO A 498 -6.04 -14.18 -8.79
C PRO A 498 -7.44 -13.60 -9.05
N LEU A 499 -7.54 -12.28 -9.20
CA LEU A 499 -8.84 -11.60 -9.35
C LEU A 499 -9.63 -12.04 -10.60
N ASP A 500 -8.94 -12.48 -11.65
CA ASP A 500 -9.52 -12.93 -12.92
C ASP A 500 -9.82 -14.42 -12.96
N GLU A 501 -9.39 -15.19 -11.96
CA GLU A 501 -9.62 -16.63 -11.93
C GLU A 501 -11.10 -16.95 -11.64
N PRO A 502 -11.77 -17.78 -12.47
CA PRO A 502 -13.10 -18.30 -12.19
C PRO A 502 -13.19 -18.96 -10.82
N ARG A 503 -14.16 -18.54 -10.02
CA ARG A 503 -14.41 -19.09 -8.68
C ARG A 503 -15.78 -19.73 -8.54
N LEU A 504 -16.75 -19.24 -9.29
CA LEU A 504 -18.13 -19.66 -9.13
C LEU A 504 -18.81 -19.77 -10.50
N VAL A 505 -19.49 -20.89 -10.73
CA VAL A 505 -20.25 -21.15 -11.95
C VAL A 505 -21.71 -21.35 -11.56
N LEU A 506 -22.59 -20.48 -12.06
CA LEU A 506 -24.02 -20.49 -11.77
C LEU A 506 -24.84 -20.58 -13.04
N CYS A 507 -26.06 -21.08 -12.93
CA CYS A 507 -27.07 -20.93 -13.96
C CYS A 507 -28.01 -19.79 -13.59
N THR A 508 -28.31 -18.91 -14.54
CA THR A 508 -29.35 -17.88 -14.41
C THR A 508 -30.64 -18.35 -15.08
N SER A 509 -31.78 -17.95 -14.51
CA SER A 509 -33.10 -18.17 -15.11
C SER A 509 -33.25 -17.27 -16.34
N GLY A 510 -33.02 -17.82 -17.52
CA GLY A 510 -33.37 -17.18 -18.79
C GLY A 510 -34.86 -17.33 -19.09
N THR A 511 -35.45 -16.38 -19.81
CA THR A 511 -36.80 -16.48 -20.39
C THR A 511 -36.91 -17.51 -21.52
N THR A 512 -35.77 -18.02 -21.99
CA THR A 512 -35.62 -19.11 -22.95
C THR A 512 -35.30 -20.38 -22.16
N ALA A 513 -36.03 -21.48 -22.37
CA ALA A 513 -36.04 -22.71 -21.57
C ALA A 513 -34.70 -23.44 -21.29
N LEU A 514 -33.55 -22.89 -21.68
CA LEU A 514 -32.21 -23.41 -21.41
C LEU A 514 -31.46 -22.51 -20.41
N PRO A 515 -30.89 -23.06 -19.32
CA PRO A 515 -30.17 -22.28 -18.33
C PRO A 515 -28.92 -21.61 -18.92
N LYS A 516 -28.76 -20.31 -18.70
CA LYS A 516 -27.57 -19.56 -19.12
C LYS A 516 -26.51 -19.66 -18.03
N VAL A 517 -25.37 -20.24 -18.39
CA VAL A 517 -24.24 -20.39 -17.49
C VAL A 517 -23.49 -19.07 -17.37
N VAL A 518 -23.21 -18.67 -16.14
CA VAL A 518 -22.44 -17.49 -15.78
C VAL A 518 -21.27 -17.94 -14.93
N SER A 519 -20.07 -17.59 -15.36
CA SER A 519 -18.85 -17.77 -14.58
C SER A 519 -18.45 -16.44 -13.94
N LEU A 520 -18.24 -16.46 -12.63
CA LEU A 520 -17.82 -15.31 -11.84
C LEU A 520 -16.38 -15.51 -11.36
N THR A 521 -15.56 -14.50 -11.58
CA THR A 521 -14.17 -14.49 -11.12
C THR A 521 -14.06 -14.18 -9.63
N SER A 522 -12.90 -14.50 -9.03
CA SER A 522 -12.61 -14.19 -7.63
C SER A 522 -12.82 -12.70 -7.31
N GLY A 523 -12.38 -11.80 -8.21
CA GLY A 523 -12.59 -10.37 -8.07
C GLY A 523 -14.07 -9.97 -8.15
N GLN A 524 -14.81 -10.47 -9.14
CA GLN A 524 -16.24 -10.18 -9.26
C GLN A 524 -17.02 -10.62 -8.02
N LEU A 525 -16.70 -11.80 -7.47
CA LEU A 525 -17.33 -12.33 -6.27
C LEU A 525 -17.02 -11.48 -5.04
N VAL A 526 -15.75 -11.15 -4.80
CA VAL A 526 -15.31 -10.35 -3.65
C VAL A 526 -15.85 -8.92 -3.73
N PHE A 527 -15.79 -8.25 -4.88
CA PHE A 527 -16.32 -6.89 -5.02
C PHE A 527 -17.84 -6.85 -4.90
N SER A 528 -18.55 -7.90 -5.33
CA SER A 528 -20.00 -8.04 -5.11
C SER A 528 -20.34 -8.21 -3.63
N ALA A 529 -19.63 -9.10 -2.92
CA ALA A 529 -19.82 -9.31 -1.49
C ALA A 529 -19.52 -8.04 -0.70
N PHE A 530 -18.39 -7.38 -0.99
CA PHE A 530 -18.01 -6.12 -0.37
C PHE A 530 -19.01 -4.99 -0.63
N GLY A 531 -19.45 -4.82 -1.88
CA GLY A 531 -20.47 -3.82 -2.22
C GLY A 531 -21.79 -4.07 -1.49
N SER A 532 -22.15 -5.34 -1.27
CA SER A 532 -23.34 -5.71 -0.50
C SER A 532 -23.16 -5.39 0.99
N ALA A 533 -22.02 -5.75 1.57
CA ALA A 533 -21.69 -5.43 2.97
C ALA A 533 -21.73 -3.92 3.24
N LEU A 534 -21.18 -3.11 2.34
CA LEU A 534 -21.23 -1.65 2.46
C LEU A 534 -22.67 -1.11 2.39
N ARG A 535 -23.46 -1.54 1.39
CA ARG A 535 -24.84 -1.03 1.23
C ARG A 535 -25.79 -1.47 2.33
N LEU A 536 -25.50 -2.58 2.99
CA LEU A 536 -26.27 -3.08 4.12
C LEU A 536 -25.74 -2.57 5.45
N GLU A 537 -24.74 -1.68 5.43
CA GLU A 537 -24.10 -1.10 6.62
C GLU A 537 -23.59 -2.20 7.58
N HIS A 538 -23.05 -3.28 7.02
CA HIS A 538 -22.55 -4.41 7.80
C HIS A 538 -21.29 -4.01 8.57
N HIS A 539 -21.36 -4.03 9.90
CA HIS A 539 -20.25 -3.67 10.78
C HIS A 539 -19.45 -4.89 11.24
N GLN A 540 -18.24 -4.64 11.74
CA GLN A 540 -17.34 -5.69 12.26
C GLN A 540 -17.86 -6.45 13.48
N GLN A 541 -19.02 -6.12 14.06
CA GLN A 541 -19.63 -6.93 15.13
C GLN A 541 -20.84 -7.72 14.65
N ASP A 542 -21.29 -7.47 13.42
CA ASP A 542 -22.51 -8.04 12.90
C ASP A 542 -22.30 -9.48 12.48
N ARG A 543 -23.42 -10.20 12.38
CA ARG A 543 -23.49 -11.54 11.78
C ARG A 543 -24.64 -11.52 10.80
N TRP A 544 -24.39 -12.02 9.61
CA TRP A 544 -25.40 -12.04 8.55
C TRP A 544 -26.15 -13.37 8.56
N LEU A 545 -27.47 -13.31 8.78
CA LEU A 545 -28.33 -14.46 8.59
C LEU A 545 -28.46 -14.77 7.09
N CYS A 546 -27.95 -15.92 6.64
CA CYS A 546 -28.11 -16.37 5.27
C CYS A 546 -29.56 -16.81 4.99
N CYS A 547 -30.39 -15.87 4.54
CA CYS A 547 -31.80 -16.11 4.21
C CYS A 547 -32.02 -16.55 2.75
N LEU A 548 -30.98 -16.58 1.93
CA LEU A 548 -31.03 -16.98 0.52
C LEU A 548 -30.33 -18.33 0.30
N PRO A 549 -30.74 -19.13 -0.70
CA PRO A 549 -30.11 -20.41 -0.98
C PRO A 549 -28.65 -20.28 -1.42
N LEU A 550 -27.81 -21.26 -1.08
CA LEU A 550 -26.39 -21.32 -1.47
C LEU A 550 -26.16 -21.80 -2.92
N HIS A 551 -27.21 -21.87 -3.73
CA HIS A 551 -27.12 -21.96 -5.20
C HIS A 551 -27.50 -20.64 -5.90
N HIS A 552 -27.69 -19.56 -5.13
CA HIS A 552 -28.00 -18.23 -5.62
C HIS A 552 -26.91 -17.25 -5.21
N ILE A 553 -26.57 -16.29 -6.08
CA ILE A 553 -25.47 -15.34 -5.83
C ILE A 553 -25.65 -14.55 -4.53
N GLY A 554 -26.90 -14.21 -4.18
CA GLY A 554 -27.21 -13.50 -2.94
C GLY A 554 -26.92 -14.31 -1.67
N GLY A 555 -27.07 -15.64 -1.69
CA GLY A 555 -26.67 -16.49 -0.55
C GLY A 555 -25.17 -16.73 -0.51
N LEU A 556 -24.56 -16.94 -1.67
CA LEU A 556 -23.12 -17.17 -1.82
C LEU A 556 -22.27 -15.95 -1.45
N SER A 557 -22.77 -14.74 -1.70
CA SER A 557 -22.07 -13.49 -1.33
C SER A 557 -21.93 -13.32 0.18
N ILE A 558 -22.72 -14.03 0.99
CA ILE A 558 -22.64 -13.99 2.47
C ILE A 558 -21.47 -14.85 2.97
N LEU A 559 -21.01 -15.82 2.17
CA LEU A 559 -19.91 -16.70 2.53
C LEU A 559 -18.53 -16.10 2.21
N ILE A 560 -18.49 -14.91 1.60
CA ILE A 560 -17.27 -14.23 1.10
C ILE A 560 -17.08 -12.95 1.88
#